data_AF-A0A831ZFP2-F1
#
_entry.id   AF-A0A831ZFP2-F1
#
_cell.length_a   1.000
_cell.length_b   1.000
_cell.length_c   1.000
_cell.angle_alpha   90.00
_cell.angle_beta   90.00
_cell.angle_gamma   90.00
#
_symmetry.space_group_name_H-M   'P 1'
#
loop_
_entity.id
_entity.type
_entity.pdbx_description
1 polymer ?
#
loop_
_entity_poly.entity_id
_entity_poly.type
_entity_poly.pdbx_seq_one_letter_code
_entity_poly.pdbx_strand_id
1 'polypeptide(L)'
;NEKQGAKSSTLVDLTPELRQTIHDTMKPLLEKWCGEALEPTYVYGIRIYHHKAILKSHRDRLETHIISAIINVDQEINEDWPLVIEDNYYREHHLLLKPGEMVFYEGARLKHGRPIALNGKSFANIFCHFKPVGYVPGSL
;
A
#
# COMPACT_ATOMS: atom_id res chain seq x y z
N ASN A 1 -2.66 -8.36 -35.26
CA ASN A 1 -3.70 -8.23 -34.23
C ASN A 1 -3.07 -8.11 -32.86
N GLU A 2 -2.71 -6.88 -32.50
CA GLU A 2 -2.19 -6.54 -31.18
C GLU A 2 -3.31 -6.73 -30.16
N LYS A 3 -3.20 -7.76 -29.32
CA LYS A 3 -4.06 -7.88 -28.14
C LYS A 3 -3.67 -6.74 -27.20
N GLN A 4 -4.48 -5.68 -27.12
CA GLN A 4 -4.43 -4.75 -25.99
C GLN A 4 -4.54 -5.59 -24.72
N GLY A 5 -3.42 -5.72 -24.00
CA GLY A 5 -3.38 -6.47 -22.74
C GLY A 5 -4.38 -5.84 -21.77
N ALA A 6 -5.24 -6.66 -21.15
CA ALA A 6 -6.13 -6.19 -20.11
C ALA A 6 -5.32 -5.46 -19.02
N LYS A 7 -5.80 -4.31 -18.55
CA LYS A 7 -5.10 -3.53 -17.51
C LYS A 7 -4.95 -4.39 -16.25
N SER A 8 -3.73 -4.48 -15.72
CA SER A 8 -3.43 -5.26 -14.51
C SER A 8 -4.08 -4.68 -13.25
N SER A 9 -4.46 -3.40 -13.26
CA SER A 9 -5.24 -2.78 -12.19
C SER A 9 -6.10 -1.62 -12.69
N THR A 10 -7.13 -1.29 -11.92
CA THR A 10 -7.96 -0.09 -12.06
C THR A 10 -7.97 0.69 -10.75
N LEU A 11 -8.34 1.97 -10.80
CA LEU A 11 -8.48 2.82 -9.63
C LEU A 11 -9.94 3.29 -9.54
N VAL A 12 -10.57 3.06 -8.40
CA VAL A 12 -11.83 3.71 -8.03
C VAL A 12 -11.47 4.98 -7.27
N ASP A 13 -11.94 6.10 -7.78
CA ASP A 13 -11.71 7.41 -7.16
C ASP A 13 -12.46 7.50 -5.83
N LEU A 14 -11.86 8.16 -4.85
CA LEU A 14 -12.52 8.49 -3.59
C LEU A 14 -12.85 9.98 -3.59
N THR A 15 -13.87 10.39 -2.85
CA THR A 15 -14.13 11.83 -2.72
C THR A 15 -13.02 12.48 -1.88
N PRO A 16 -12.78 13.80 -2.01
CA PRO A 16 -11.85 14.51 -1.16
C PRO A 16 -12.13 14.33 0.34
N GLU A 17 -13.41 14.33 0.73
CA GLU A 17 -13.85 14.15 2.11
C GLU A 17 -13.50 12.75 2.64
N LEU A 18 -13.65 11.72 1.80
CA LEU A 18 -13.29 10.36 2.17
C LEU A 18 -11.77 10.18 2.27
N ARG A 19 -10.99 10.80 1.39
CA ARG A 19 -9.52 10.82 1.51
C ARG A 19 -9.08 11.48 2.82
N GLN A 20 -9.69 12.63 3.15
CA GLN A 20 -9.42 13.32 4.40
C GLN A 20 -9.79 12.46 5.61
N THR A 21 -10.97 11.84 5.58
CA THR A 21 -11.43 10.93 6.65
C THR A 21 -10.45 9.76 6.86
N ILE A 22 -9.93 9.18 5.78
CA ILE A 22 -8.92 8.12 5.86
C ILE A 22 -7.64 8.67 6.50
N HIS A 23 -7.13 9.82 6.06
CA HIS A 23 -5.95 10.41 6.68
C HIS A 23 -6.15 10.72 8.17
N ASP A 24 -7.26 11.34 8.54
CA ASP A 24 -7.56 11.73 9.92
C ASP A 24 -7.70 10.49 10.83
N THR A 25 -8.26 9.40 10.30
CA THR A 25 -8.39 8.14 11.02
C THR A 25 -7.04 7.43 11.17
N MET A 26 -6.23 7.40 10.10
CA MET A 26 -4.98 6.65 10.06
C MET A 26 -3.83 7.36 10.77
N LYS A 27 -3.79 8.69 10.74
CA LYS A 27 -2.70 9.49 11.30
C LYS A 27 -2.38 9.14 12.77
N PRO A 28 -3.33 9.20 13.73
CA PRO A 28 -3.00 8.92 15.13
C PRO A 28 -2.55 7.47 15.36
N LEU A 29 -3.03 6.51 14.55
CA LEU A 29 -2.61 5.12 14.65
C LEU A 29 -1.16 4.93 14.18
N LEU A 30 -0.79 5.59 13.08
CA LEU A 30 0.55 5.52 12.53
C LEU A 30 1.55 6.32 13.37
N GLU A 31 1.20 7.51 13.87
CA GLU A 31 2.04 8.28 14.80
C GLU A 31 2.32 7.49 16.09
N LYS A 32 1.29 6.82 16.64
CA LYS A 32 1.46 5.95 17.81
C LYS A 32 2.37 4.77 17.51
N TRP A 33 2.28 4.19 16.31
CA TRP A 33 3.07 3.02 15.92
C TRP A 33 4.54 3.38 15.64
N CYS A 34 4.80 4.47 14.92
CA CYS A 34 6.16 4.88 14.56
C CYS A 34 6.86 5.73 15.62
N GLY A 35 6.11 6.36 16.54
CA GLY A 35 6.66 7.23 17.58
C GLY A 35 7.01 8.65 17.12
N GLU A 36 6.64 9.03 15.90
CA GLU A 36 6.96 10.34 15.30
C GLU A 36 5.69 11.08 14.88
N ALA A 37 5.74 12.41 14.86
CA ALA A 37 4.67 13.23 14.29
C ALA A 37 4.68 13.14 12.76
N LEU A 38 3.50 12.99 12.15
CA LEU A 38 3.35 12.73 10.73
C LEU A 38 2.53 13.81 10.00
N GLU A 39 2.90 14.09 8.76
CA GLU A 39 2.09 14.84 7.81
C GLU A 39 1.52 13.93 6.72
N PRO A 40 0.20 14.02 6.43
CA PRO A 40 -0.43 13.24 5.37
C PRO A 40 0.11 13.66 4.01
N THR A 41 0.34 12.68 3.13
CA THR A 41 0.84 12.96 1.78
C THR A 41 -0.13 12.49 0.71
N TYR A 42 -0.47 11.20 0.71
CA TYR A 42 -1.34 10.63 -0.31
C TYR A 42 -2.30 9.58 0.26
N VAL A 43 -3.56 9.72 -0.12
CA VAL A 43 -4.52 8.62 -0.27
C VAL A 43 -4.97 8.66 -1.72
N TYR A 44 -4.62 7.65 -2.49
CA TYR A 44 -4.98 7.62 -3.91
C TYR A 44 -6.47 7.38 -4.10
N GLY A 45 -6.88 6.13 -3.93
CA GLY A 45 -8.21 5.61 -4.13
C GLY A 45 -8.20 4.11 -3.86
N ILE A 46 -9.26 3.41 -4.22
CA ILE A 46 -9.27 1.94 -4.12
C ILE A 46 -8.64 1.38 -5.39
N ARG A 47 -7.43 0.83 -5.27
CA ARG A 47 -6.77 0.14 -6.37
C ARG A 47 -7.27 -1.30 -6.39
N ILE A 48 -7.86 -1.69 -7.51
CA ILE A 48 -8.33 -3.05 -7.77
C ILE A 48 -7.34 -3.71 -8.71
N TYR A 49 -6.65 -4.75 -8.25
CA TYR A 49 -5.83 -5.62 -9.08
C TYR A 49 -6.69 -6.71 -9.69
N HIS A 50 -6.48 -7.01 -10.98
CA HIS A 50 -7.27 -7.98 -11.74
C HIS A 50 -6.53 -9.31 -11.91
N HIS A 51 -7.22 -10.34 -12.39
CA HIS A 51 -6.64 -11.64 -12.68
C HIS A 51 -5.27 -11.56 -13.38
N LYS A 52 -4.28 -12.30 -12.86
CA LYS A 52 -2.86 -12.29 -13.28
C LYS A 52 -2.10 -10.98 -13.02
N ALA A 53 -2.65 -10.06 -12.24
CA ALA A 53 -1.88 -8.91 -11.79
C ALA A 53 -0.63 -9.34 -11.02
N ILE A 54 0.44 -8.58 -11.22
CA ILE A 54 1.69 -8.68 -10.47
C ILE A 54 2.02 -7.26 -10.02
N LEU A 55 2.29 -7.09 -8.72
CA LEU A 55 2.87 -5.88 -8.19
C LEU A 55 4.37 -6.12 -8.00
N LYS A 56 5.19 -5.55 -8.88
CA LYS A 56 6.64 -5.69 -8.79
C LYS A 56 7.14 -5.16 -7.45
N SER A 57 8.11 -5.85 -6.86
CA SER A 57 8.70 -5.42 -5.61
C SER A 57 9.45 -4.10 -5.77
N HIS A 58 9.19 -3.15 -4.88
CA HIS A 58 9.73 -1.80 -4.91
C HIS A 58 9.88 -1.26 -3.48
N ARG A 59 10.50 -0.08 -3.37
CA ARG A 59 10.41 0.79 -2.20
C ARG A 59 9.59 2.00 -2.59
N ASP A 60 8.84 2.55 -1.65
CA ASP A 60 8.07 3.76 -1.90
C ASP A 60 8.97 5.00 -1.97
N ARG A 61 8.38 6.12 -2.39
CA ARG A 61 9.08 7.40 -2.56
C ARG A 61 9.48 7.98 -1.21
N LEU A 62 10.78 8.18 -1.01
CA LEU A 62 11.32 8.71 0.24
C LEU A 62 10.77 10.09 0.59
N GLU A 63 10.43 10.91 -0.40
CA GLU A 63 9.96 12.28 -0.20
C GLU A 63 8.54 12.36 0.39
N THR A 64 7.76 11.27 0.29
CA THR A 64 6.31 11.32 0.52
C THR A 64 5.71 10.06 1.17
N HIS A 65 6.37 8.91 1.14
CA HIS A 65 5.77 7.61 1.51
C HIS A 65 6.67 6.85 2.50
N ILE A 66 7.16 7.54 3.53
CA ILE A 66 8.05 6.95 4.53
C ILE A 66 7.28 5.98 5.41
N ILE A 67 6.12 6.43 5.90
CA ILE A 67 5.23 5.65 6.76
C ILE A 67 3.94 5.39 5.99
N SER A 68 3.62 4.11 5.80
CA SER A 68 2.56 3.68 4.89
C SER A 68 1.62 2.68 5.58
N ALA A 69 0.37 2.70 5.15
CA ALA A 69 -0.62 1.68 5.46
C ALA A 69 -1.26 1.13 4.20
N ILE A 70 -1.41 -0.20 4.15
CA ILE A 70 -2.29 -0.87 3.19
C ILE A 70 -3.52 -1.34 3.94
N ILE A 71 -4.70 -0.97 3.44
CA ILE A 71 -5.99 -1.41 3.97
C ILE A 71 -6.63 -2.30 2.91
N ASN A 72 -6.88 -3.57 3.24
CA ASN A 72 -7.60 -4.46 2.34
C ASN A 72 -9.10 -4.19 2.43
N VAL A 73 -9.70 -3.82 1.31
CA VAL A 73 -11.11 -3.43 1.24
C VAL A 73 -11.98 -4.64 0.90
N ASP A 74 -11.57 -5.39 -0.12
CA ASP A 74 -12.32 -6.53 -0.63
C ASP A 74 -11.41 -7.44 -1.47
N GLN A 75 -11.80 -8.71 -1.63
CA GLN A 75 -11.06 -9.66 -2.46
C GLN A 75 -11.96 -10.80 -2.99
N GLU A 76 -11.78 -11.17 -4.26
CA GLU A 76 -12.39 -12.34 -4.89
C GLU A 76 -11.27 -13.21 -5.46
N ILE A 77 -10.70 -14.05 -4.59
CA ILE A 77 -9.50 -14.86 -4.85
C ILE A 77 -9.76 -16.36 -4.75
N ASN A 78 -9.03 -17.13 -5.54
CA ASN A 78 -9.04 -18.60 -5.47
C ASN A 78 -7.93 -19.12 -4.55
N GLU A 79 -6.84 -18.36 -4.43
CA GLU A 79 -5.68 -18.66 -3.59
C GLU A 79 -5.20 -17.38 -2.91
N ASP A 80 -4.58 -17.53 -1.74
CA ASP A 80 -4.00 -16.41 -1.00
C ASP A 80 -3.00 -15.63 -1.85
N TRP A 81 -3.14 -14.31 -1.84
CA TRP A 81 -2.22 -13.41 -2.50
C TRP A 81 -1.47 -12.62 -1.42
N PRO A 82 -0.23 -12.99 -1.05
CA PRO A 82 0.50 -12.34 0.04
C PRO A 82 1.13 -11.01 -0.40
N LEU A 83 1.24 -10.07 0.53
CA LEU A 83 2.25 -9.01 0.46
C LEU A 83 3.59 -9.63 0.84
N VAL A 84 4.52 -9.67 -0.11
CA VAL A 84 5.90 -10.08 0.12
C VAL A 84 6.70 -8.84 0.51
N ILE A 85 7.23 -8.79 1.73
CA ILE A 85 7.89 -7.61 2.30
C ILE A 85 9.16 -8.02 3.07
N GLU A 86 10.22 -7.24 2.89
CA GLU A 86 11.45 -7.36 3.69
C GLU A 86 11.29 -6.71 5.07
N ASP A 87 11.99 -7.23 6.08
CA ASP A 87 12.21 -6.50 7.33
C ASP A 87 13.53 -5.71 7.33
N ASN A 88 13.83 -5.03 8.44
CA ASN A 88 15.06 -4.24 8.58
C ASN A 88 16.36 -5.07 8.55
N TYR A 89 16.27 -6.39 8.63
CA TYR A 89 17.37 -7.35 8.49
C TYR A 89 17.39 -8.03 7.11
N TYR A 90 16.61 -7.53 6.14
CA TYR A 90 16.49 -8.05 4.78
C TYR A 90 15.92 -9.48 4.70
N ARG A 91 15.21 -9.93 5.73
CA ARG A 91 14.48 -11.21 5.69
C ARG A 91 13.12 -10.99 5.03
N GLU A 92 12.74 -11.89 4.15
CA GLU A 92 11.46 -11.85 3.46
C GLU A 92 10.34 -12.43 4.33
N HIS A 93 9.19 -11.77 4.35
CA HIS A 93 7.97 -12.19 5.03
C HIS A 93 6.79 -12.17 4.06
N HIS A 94 5.87 -13.11 4.24
CA HIS A 94 4.65 -13.24 3.44
C HIS A 94 3.46 -12.91 4.32
N LEU A 95 2.91 -11.69 4.16
CA LEU A 95 1.80 -11.21 4.95
C LEU A 95 0.48 -11.42 4.21
N LEU A 96 -0.44 -12.12 4.85
CA LEU A 96 -1.81 -12.29 4.38
C LEU A 96 -2.69 -11.19 4.97
N LEU A 97 -3.58 -10.64 4.15
CA LEU A 97 -4.57 -9.66 4.54
C LEU A 97 -5.94 -10.13 4.07
N LYS A 98 -6.93 -10.05 4.95
CA LYS A 98 -8.35 -10.25 4.67
C LYS A 98 -9.08 -8.90 4.61
N PRO A 99 -10.29 -8.84 4.01
CA PRO A 99 -11.08 -7.62 3.99
C PRO A 99 -11.29 -7.05 5.39
N GLY A 100 -10.99 -5.77 5.57
CA GLY A 100 -11.03 -5.06 6.85
C GLY A 100 -9.71 -5.10 7.64
N GLU A 101 -8.73 -5.91 7.24
CA GLU A 101 -7.39 -5.91 7.84
C GLU A 101 -6.49 -4.85 7.19
N MET A 102 -5.51 -4.40 7.96
CA MET A 102 -4.52 -3.42 7.53
C MET A 102 -3.13 -3.76 8.06
N VAL A 103 -2.10 -3.30 7.34
CA VAL A 103 -0.70 -3.42 7.74
C VAL A 103 -0.02 -2.07 7.70
N PHE A 104 0.79 -1.78 8.72
CA PHE A 104 1.66 -0.60 8.78
C PHE A 104 3.09 -1.00 8.45
N TYR A 105 3.79 -0.18 7.68
CA TYR A 105 5.16 -0.49 7.25
C TYR A 105 5.94 0.77 6.86
N GLU A 106 7.26 0.67 6.91
CA GLU A 106 8.18 1.72 6.49
C GLU A 106 8.39 1.66 4.97
N GLY A 107 7.47 2.26 4.20
CA GLY A 107 7.38 2.07 2.75
C GLY A 107 8.63 2.46 1.97
N ALA A 108 9.29 3.55 2.35
CA ALA A 108 10.53 3.98 1.71
C ALA A 108 11.75 3.11 2.05
N ARG A 109 11.68 2.34 3.15
CA ARG A 109 12.79 1.51 3.66
C ARG A 109 12.66 0.05 3.22
N LEU A 110 11.49 -0.53 3.40
CA LEU A 110 11.25 -1.96 3.25
C LEU A 110 10.84 -2.28 1.81
N LYS A 111 11.59 -3.14 1.13
CA LYS A 111 11.22 -3.57 -0.21
C LYS A 111 10.00 -4.48 -0.12
N HIS A 112 8.97 -4.19 -0.90
CA HIS A 112 7.70 -4.89 -0.82
C HIS A 112 6.98 -4.98 -2.16
N GLY A 113 6.14 -5.99 -2.34
CA GLY A 113 5.35 -6.20 -3.55
C GLY A 113 4.45 -7.42 -3.46
N ARG A 114 3.84 -7.78 -4.58
CA ARG A 114 3.05 -9.01 -4.77
C ARG A 114 3.57 -9.68 -6.04
N PRO A 115 4.74 -10.34 -5.97
CA PRO A 115 5.47 -10.84 -7.14
C PRO A 115 4.82 -12.08 -7.76
N ILE A 116 4.04 -12.82 -6.99
CA ILE A 116 3.22 -13.95 -7.46
C ILE A 116 2.03 -13.39 -8.23
N ALA A 117 1.64 -13.99 -9.35
CA ALA A 117 0.49 -13.53 -10.11
C ALA A 117 -0.82 -13.79 -9.35
N LEU A 118 -1.73 -12.82 -9.32
CA LEU A 118 -3.04 -12.97 -8.68
C LEU A 118 -3.83 -14.13 -9.28
N ASN A 119 -4.10 -15.17 -8.47
CA ASN A 119 -5.05 -16.23 -8.79
C ASN A 119 -6.42 -15.92 -8.18
N GLY A 120 -7.23 -15.23 -8.97
CA GLY A 120 -8.53 -14.71 -8.57
C GLY A 120 -9.05 -13.74 -9.61
N LYS A 121 -10.21 -13.15 -9.33
CA LYS A 121 -10.80 -12.10 -10.15
C LYS A 121 -10.31 -10.73 -9.72
N SER A 122 -10.30 -10.44 -8.41
CA SER A 122 -9.95 -9.10 -7.90
C SER A 122 -9.32 -9.10 -6.51
N PHE A 123 -8.48 -8.09 -6.25
CA PHE A 123 -7.96 -7.76 -4.92
C PHE A 123 -7.90 -6.23 -4.76
N ALA A 124 -8.63 -5.69 -3.79
CA ALA A 124 -8.86 -4.25 -3.67
C ALA A 124 -8.20 -3.67 -2.40
N ASN A 125 -7.32 -2.69 -2.58
CA ASN A 125 -6.61 -2.04 -1.48
C ASN A 125 -6.70 -0.51 -1.56
N ILE A 126 -6.75 0.12 -0.38
CA ILE A 126 -6.37 1.53 -0.22
C ILE A 126 -4.92 1.58 0.22
N PHE A 127 -4.19 2.54 -0.33
CA PHE A 127 -2.83 2.88 0.09
C PHE A 127 -2.85 4.29 0.68
N CYS A 128 -2.43 4.40 1.93
CA CYS A 128 -2.40 5.64 2.70
C CYS A 128 -0.97 5.92 3.15
N HIS A 129 -0.48 7.12 2.86
CA HIS A 129 0.94 7.47 3.00
C HIS A 129 1.13 8.75 3.80
N PHE A 130 2.23 8.75 4.54
CA PHE A 130 2.67 9.83 5.39
C PHE A 130 4.19 9.98 5.31
N LYS A 131 4.67 11.12 5.79
CA LYS A 131 6.08 11.33 6.12
C LYS A 131 6.22 12.06 7.46
N PRO A 132 7.37 11.97 8.14
CA PRO A 132 7.61 12.73 9.36
C PRO A 132 7.52 14.23 9.11
N VAL A 133 6.94 14.95 10.06
CA VAL A 133 6.86 16.41 10.02
C VAL A 133 8.27 17.00 9.91
N GLY A 134 8.46 17.92 8.96
CA GLY A 134 9.74 18.59 8.75
C GLY A 134 10.79 17.74 8.02
N TYR A 135 10.43 16.54 7.54
CA TYR A 135 11.35 15.73 6.75
C TYR A 135 11.70 16.40 5.41
N VAL A 136 13.00 16.69 5.23
CA VAL A 136 13.56 17.21 3.97
C VAL A 136 14.52 16.17 3.38
N PRO A 137 14.23 15.63 2.18
CA PRO A 137 15.11 14.67 1.51
C PRO A 137 16.53 15.23 1.34
N GLY A 138 17.55 14.44 1.70
CA GLY A 138 18.95 14.80 1.50
C GLY A 138 19.55 15.77 2.53
N SER A 139 18.81 16.09 3.61
CA SER A 139 19.41 16.71 4.79
C SER A 139 20.07 15.63 5.65
N LEU A 140 21.40 15.60 5.64
CA LEU A 140 22.25 15.01 6.68
C LEU A 140 22.99 16.14 7.37
#